data_AF-A0A356KYT6-F1
#
_entry.id   AF-A0A356KYT6-F1
#
_cell.length_a   1.000
_cell.length_b   1.000
_cell.length_c   1.000
_cell.angle_alpha   90.00
_cell.angle_beta   90.00
_cell.angle_gamma   90.00
#
_symmetry.space_group_name_H-M   'P 1'
#
loop_
_entity.id
_entity.type
_entity.pdbx_description
1 polymer ?
#
loop_
_entity_poly.entity_id
_entity_poly.type
_entity_poly.pdbx_seq_one_letter_code
_entity_poly.pdbx_strand_id
1 'polypeptide(L)'
;MKIIDAIHLAYDYIRTDENDKVVEKTRALKDVNLSIEAGSFVCVLGHNGSGKSTLAKLINGLNLPSEGTMLISGRDTKDEKEIWNIRKETGMVFQNPDNQIIASVVEEDVAFG
;
A
#
# COMPACT_ATOMS: atom_id res chain seq x y z
N MET A 1 -12.72 -14.82 -7.79
CA MET A 1 -12.26 -14.82 -6.37
C MET A 1 -11.59 -13.49 -6.15
N LYS A 2 -12.07 -12.73 -5.17
CA LYS A 2 -11.55 -11.41 -4.84
C LYS A 2 -10.12 -11.54 -4.32
N ILE A 3 -9.21 -10.78 -4.91
CA ILE A 3 -7.79 -10.75 -4.53
C ILE A 3 -7.47 -9.51 -3.69
N ILE A 4 -8.18 -8.41 -3.90
CA ILE A 4 -8.03 -7.18 -3.11
C ILE A 4 -9.42 -6.69 -2.71
N ASP A 5 -9.63 -6.42 -1.42
CA ASP A 5 -10.82 -5.75 -0.91
C ASP A 5 -10.44 -4.60 0.03
N ALA A 6 -10.98 -3.41 -0.26
CA ALA A 6 -10.94 -2.25 0.63
C ALA A 6 -12.36 -1.98 1.14
N ILE A 7 -12.52 -1.88 2.46
CA ILE A 7 -13.82 -1.72 3.13
C ILE A 7 -13.73 -0.50 4.04
N HIS A 8 -14.52 0.54 3.72
CA HIS A 8 -14.51 1.83 4.41
C HIS A 8 -13.10 2.39 4.65
N LEU A 9 -12.20 2.16 3.70
CA LEU A 9 -10.77 2.38 3.88
C LEU A 9 -10.47 3.87 3.97
N ALA A 10 -9.75 4.27 5.02
CA ALA A 10 -9.23 5.62 5.15
C ALA A 10 -7.76 5.61 5.60
N TYR A 11 -7.04 6.64 5.20
CA TYR A 11 -5.65 6.81 5.58
C TYR A 11 -5.29 8.28 5.77
N ASP A 12 -4.59 8.54 6.86
CA ASP A 12 -4.10 9.84 7.26
C ASP A 12 -2.56 9.83 7.32
N TYR A 13 -1.93 10.81 6.69
CA TYR A 13 -0.55 11.14 7.03
C TYR A 13 -0.54 11.98 8.29
N ILE A 14 0.25 11.54 9.28
CA ILE A 14 0.41 12.21 10.56
C ILE A 14 1.83 12.78 10.58
N ARG A 15 1.96 14.08 10.83
CA ARG A 15 3.24 14.72 11.14
C ARG A 15 3.30 14.97 12.63
N THR A 16 4.38 14.53 13.26
CA THR A 16 4.68 14.77 14.67
C THR A 16 5.82 15.78 14.81
N ASP A 17 5.88 16.47 15.95
CA ASP A 17 7.04 17.25 16.35
C ASP A 17 8.11 16.37 17.03
N GLU A 18 9.17 17.01 17.53
CA GLU A 18 10.27 16.37 18.25
C GLU A 18 9.86 15.67 19.57
N ASN A 19 8.65 15.93 20.07
CA ASN A 19 8.08 15.34 21.28
C ASN A 19 6.96 14.33 20.96
N ASP A 20 6.93 13.80 19.72
CA ASP A 20 5.90 12.88 19.21
C ASP A 20 4.46 13.44 19.24
N LYS A 21 4.29 14.75 19.42
CA LYS A 21 2.97 15.37 19.42
C LYS A 21 2.51 15.60 17.99
N VAL A 22 1.29 15.19 17.68
CA VAL A 22 0.68 15.41 16.36
C VAL A 22 0.53 16.91 16.10
N VAL A 23 1.26 17.42 15.10
CA VAL A 23 1.19 18.82 14.65
C VAL A 23 0.30 18.99 13.43
N GLU A 24 0.20 17.97 12.59
CA GLU A 24 -0.59 18.02 11.35
C GLU A 24 -1.14 16.64 11.02
N LYS A 25 -2.39 16.62 10.53
CA LYS A 25 -3.07 15.42 10.07
C LYS A 25 -3.68 15.69 8.69
N THR A 26 -3.23 14.96 7.68
CA THR A 26 -3.70 15.12 6.30
C THR A 26 -4.39 13.85 5.83
N ARG A 27 -5.71 13.94 5.59
CA ARG A 27 -6.53 12.84 5.07
C ARG A 27 -6.21 12.61 3.59
N ALA A 28 -5.55 11.50 3.27
CA ALA A 28 -5.17 11.14 1.90
C ALA A 28 -6.20 10.23 1.20
N LEU A 29 -6.88 9.37 1.96
CA LEU A 29 -7.99 8.54 1.48
C LEU A 29 -9.13 8.61 2.48
N LYS A 30 -10.37 8.67 1.99
CA LYS A 30 -11.58 8.76 2.81
C LYS A 30 -12.63 7.81 2.25
N ASP A 31 -13.06 6.85 3.07
CA ASP A 31 -14.16 5.92 2.80
C ASP A 31 -14.07 5.23 1.42
N VAL A 32 -12.90 4.70 1.10
CA VAL A 32 -12.68 3.97 -0.16
C VAL A 32 -13.21 2.55 -0.01
N ASN A 33 -14.15 2.20 -0.89
CA ASN A 33 -14.68 0.86 -1.04
C ASN A 33 -14.34 0.34 -2.43
N LEU A 34 -13.57 -0.75 -2.49
CA LEU A 34 -13.05 -1.30 -3.73
C LEU A 34 -12.95 -2.81 -3.62
N SER A 35 -13.25 -3.53 -4.70
CA SER A 35 -13.04 -4.97 -4.80
C SER A 35 -12.46 -5.29 -6.17
N ILE A 36 -11.35 -6.02 -6.19
CA ILE A 36 -10.66 -6.45 -7.41
C ILE A 36 -10.63 -7.97 -7.45
N GLU A 37 -11.06 -8.55 -8.57
CA GLU A 37 -11.02 -9.98 -8.81
C GLU A 37 -9.63 -10.43 -9.28
N ALA A 38 -9.22 -11.64 -8.89
CA ALA A 38 -7.97 -12.24 -9.36
C ALA A 38 -7.91 -12.29 -10.90
N GLY A 39 -6.74 -11.96 -11.45
CA GLY A 39 -6.51 -11.92 -12.90
C GLY A 39 -6.99 -10.63 -13.59
N SER A 40 -7.55 -9.67 -12.85
CA SER A 40 -7.98 -8.38 -13.41
C SER A 40 -6.79 -7.48 -13.74
N PHE A 41 -6.87 -6.77 -14.87
CA PHE A 41 -6.01 -5.63 -15.17
C PHE A 41 -6.77 -4.34 -14.85
N VAL A 42 -6.35 -3.63 -13.80
CA VAL A 42 -7.07 -2.46 -13.27
C VAL A 42 -6.20 -1.21 -13.38
N CYS A 43 -6.79 -0.12 -13.84
CA CYS A 43 -6.16 1.20 -13.87
C CYS A 43 -6.82 2.14 -12.86
N VAL A 44 -6.01 2.80 -12.04
CA VAL A 44 -6.47 3.83 -11.09
C VAL A 44 -6.02 5.19 -11.58
N LEU A 45 -6.98 6.04 -11.95
CA LEU A 45 -6.75 7.37 -12.52
C LEU A 45 -7.20 8.48 -11.55
N GLY A 46 -6.69 9.69 -11.76
CA GLY A 46 -7.02 10.87 -10.95
C GLY A 46 -5.90 11.91 -10.95
N HIS A 47 -6.19 13.13 -10.52
CA HIS A 47 -5.22 14.23 -10.44
C HIS A 47 -4.10 13.96 -9.42
N ASN A 48 -2.98 14.70 -9.48
CA ASN A 48 -1.93 14.61 -8.46
C ASN A 48 -2.49 14.95 -7.08
N GLY A 49 -2.07 14.20 -6.06
CA GLY A 49 -2.60 14.33 -4.70
C GLY A 49 -3.93 13.62 -4.43
N SER A 50 -4.57 12.98 -5.43
CA SER A 50 -5.85 12.28 -5.23
C SER A 50 -5.77 10.95 -4.43
N GLY A 51 -4.61 10.63 -3.83
CA GLY A 51 -4.43 9.43 -3.01
C GLY A 51 -4.05 8.14 -3.75
N LYS A 52 -3.86 8.15 -5.08
CA LYS A 52 -3.53 6.93 -5.87
C LYS A 52 -2.32 6.17 -5.34
N SER A 53 -1.20 6.86 -5.15
CA SER A 53 0.03 6.23 -4.62
C SER A 53 -0.14 5.78 -3.17
N THR A 54 -0.98 6.47 -2.38
CA THR A 54 -1.35 6.04 -1.02
C THR A 54 -2.14 4.73 -1.06
N LEU A 55 -3.10 4.61 -1.96
CA LEU A 55 -3.87 3.37 -2.15
C LEU A 55 -2.96 2.21 -2.56
N ALA A 56 -2.04 2.43 -3.50
CA ALA A 56 -1.07 1.42 -3.91
C ALA A 56 -0.18 0.95 -2.74
N LYS A 57 0.29 1.88 -1.90
CA LYS A 57 1.08 1.54 -0.69
C LYS A 57 0.28 0.78 0.36
N LEU A 58 -1.02 1.02 0.49
CA LEU A 58 -1.90 0.25 1.37
C LEU A 58 -2.12 -1.16 0.85
N ILE A 59 -2.30 -1.33 -0.47
CA ILE A 59 -2.44 -2.65 -1.10
C ILE A 59 -1.17 -3.49 -0.88
N ASN A 60 0.02 -2.88 -0.99
CA ASN A 60 1.29 -3.58 -0.76
C ASN A 60 1.63 -3.78 0.74
N GLY A 61 0.83 -3.23 1.66
CA GLY A 61 1.11 -3.31 3.11
C GLY A 61 2.35 -2.53 3.55
N LEU A 62 2.76 -1.50 2.80
CA LEU A 62 3.79 -0.53 3.20
C LEU A 62 3.23 0.50 4.18
N ASN A 63 1.99 0.92 3.92
CA ASN A 63 1.18 1.67 4.86
C ASN A 63 0.08 0.75 5.40
N LEU A 64 -0.37 1.02 6.62
CA LEU A 64 -1.53 0.35 7.21
C LEU A 64 -2.72 1.31 7.28
N PRO A 65 -3.97 0.83 7.11
CA PRO A 65 -5.15 1.68 7.20
C PRO A 65 -5.23 2.44 8.52
N SER A 66 -5.57 3.74 8.47
CA SER A 66 -5.88 4.49 9.70
C SER A 66 -7.28 4.15 10.21
N GLU A 67 -8.21 3.88 9.28
CA GLU A 67 -9.56 3.40 9.54
C GLU A 67 -9.96 2.40 8.44
N GLY A 68 -10.98 1.57 8.72
CA GLY A 68 -11.44 0.55 7.80
C GLY A 68 -10.47 -0.62 7.67
N THR A 69 -10.59 -1.37 6.58
CA THR A 69 -9.88 -2.63 6.37
C THR A 69 -9.37 -2.75 4.93
N MET A 70 -8.15 -3.26 4.78
CA MET A 70 -7.56 -3.69 3.52
C MET A 70 -7.26 -5.18 3.61
N LEU A 71 -7.89 -5.97 2.73
CA LEU A 71 -7.70 -7.41 2.62
C LEU A 71 -6.95 -7.75 1.34
N ILE A 72 -5.94 -8.59 1.43
CA ILE A 72 -5.19 -9.16 0.30
C ILE A 72 -5.33 -10.67 0.36
N SER A 73 -5.92 -11.27 -0.68
CA SER A 73 -6.26 -12.70 -0.72
C SER A 73 -7.05 -13.16 0.52
N GLY A 74 -7.89 -12.27 1.09
CA GLY A 74 -8.66 -12.51 2.30
C GLY A 74 -7.92 -12.28 3.63
N ARG A 75 -6.63 -11.91 3.62
CA ARG A 75 -5.83 -11.60 4.83
C ARG A 75 -5.86 -10.10 5.13
N ASP A 76 -6.08 -9.71 6.39
CA ASP A 76 -6.05 -8.30 6.79
C ASP A 76 -4.61 -7.80 6.92
N THR A 77 -4.30 -6.70 6.24
CA THR A 77 -2.99 -6.02 6.33
C THR A 77 -2.61 -5.57 7.74
N LYS A 78 -3.58 -5.38 8.65
CA LYS A 78 -3.30 -5.03 10.05
C LYS A 78 -2.92 -6.23 10.92
N ASP A 79 -3.05 -7.47 10.43
CA ASP A 79 -2.60 -8.65 11.16
C ASP A 79 -1.08 -8.83 10.99
N GLU A 80 -0.33 -8.58 12.06
CA GLU A 80 1.12 -8.71 12.11
C GLU A 80 1.61 -10.12 11.75
N LYS A 81 0.80 -11.16 11.97
CA LYS A 81 1.16 -12.54 11.63
C LYS A 81 1.10 -12.79 10.13
N GLU A 82 0.23 -12.06 9.42
CA GLU A 82 -0.02 -12.26 7.99
C GLU A 82 0.72 -11.25 7.11
N ILE A 83 1.23 -10.14 7.66
CA ILE A 83 1.84 -9.06 6.86
C ILE A 83 2.97 -9.55 5.95
N TRP A 84 3.79 -10.52 6.39
CA TRP A 84 4.85 -11.10 5.58
C TRP A 84 4.32 -12.01 4.47
N ASN A 85 3.22 -12.73 4.70
CA ASN A 85 2.56 -13.51 3.64
C ASN A 85 1.95 -12.57 2.60
N ILE A 86 1.34 -11.47 3.03
CA ILE A 86 0.77 -10.44 2.15
C ILE A 86 1.85 -9.80 1.27
N ARG A 87 3.01 -9.45 1.85
CA ARG A 87 4.13 -8.87 1.11
C ARG A 87 4.78 -9.83 0.11
N LYS A 88 4.69 -11.15 0.33
CA LYS A 88 5.12 -12.16 -0.66
C LYS A 88 4.15 -12.28 -1.84
N GLU A 89 2.88 -11.97 -1.63
CA GLU A 89 1.85 -12.03 -2.69
C GLU A 89 1.71 -10.69 -3.44
N THR A 90 2.29 -9.59 -2.92
CA THR A 90 2.18 -8.25 -3.50
C THR A 90 3.54 -7.66 -3.86
N GLY A 91 3.77 -7.45 -5.16
CA GLY A 91 4.92 -6.72 -5.68
C GLY A 91 4.58 -5.27 -5.98
N MET A 92 5.51 -4.35 -5.71
CA MET A 92 5.34 -2.92 -6.03
C MET A 92 6.58 -2.38 -6.76
N VAL A 93 6.35 -1.79 -7.94
CA VAL A 93 7.34 -0.99 -8.67
C VAL A 93 7.01 0.48 -8.44
N PHE A 94 7.95 1.24 -7.88
CA PHE A 94 7.78 2.65 -7.59
C PHE A 94 7.98 3.52 -8.85
N GLN A 95 7.54 4.78 -8.76
CA GLN A 95 7.64 5.75 -9.86
C GLN A 95 9.08 6.00 -10.32
N ASN A 96 10.03 5.99 -9.39
CA ASN A 96 11.46 6.10 -9.65
C ASN A 96 12.10 4.73 -9.38
N PRO A 97 12.15 3.82 -10.36
CA PRO A 97 12.64 2.46 -10.16
C PRO A 97 14.13 2.41 -9.84
N ASP A 98 14.92 3.40 -10.26
CA ASP A 98 16.35 3.49 -9.96
C ASP A 98 16.62 3.52 -8.44
N ASN A 99 15.67 4.04 -7.65
CA ASN A 99 15.75 4.08 -6.19
C ASN A 99 15.45 2.72 -5.53
N GLN A 100 15.06 1.70 -6.30
CA GLN A 100 14.81 0.34 -5.83
C GLN A 100 15.94 -0.63 -6.15
N ILE A 101 16.93 -0.21 -6.95
CA ILE A 101 18.09 -1.04 -7.29
C ILE A 101 19.03 -1.05 -6.08
N ILE A 102 19.38 -2.25 -5.61
CA ILE A 102 20.20 -2.45 -4.42
C ILE A 102 21.55 -3.06 -4.80
N ALA A 103 21.60 -3.90 -5.84
CA ALA A 103 22.84 -4.52 -6.29
C ALA A 103 23.43 -3.84 -7.54
N SER A 104 24.75 -3.94 -7.69
CA SER A 104 25.47 -3.43 -8.87
C SER A 104 25.42 -4.38 -10.06
N VAL A 105 25.11 -5.66 -9.81
CA VAL A 105 24.95 -6.71 -10.83
C VAL A 105 23.47 -7.04 -10.97
N VAL A 106 22.98 -7.04 -12.21
CA VAL A 106 21.55 -7.26 -12.52
C VAL A 106 21.04 -8.60 -11.99
N GLU A 107 21.82 -9.67 -12.14
CA GLU A 107 21.45 -11.00 -11.65
C GLU A 107 21.28 -11.03 -10.13
N GLU A 108 22.14 -10.34 -9.39
CA GLU A 108 22.07 -10.24 -7.94
C GLU A 108 20.85 -9.43 -7.47
N ASP A 109 20.50 -8.36 -8.19
CA ASP A 109 19.33 -7.53 -7.88
C ASP A 109 18.02 -8.30 -8.09
N VAL A 110 17.91 -9.07 -9.18
CA VAL A 110 16.75 -9.94 -9.45
C VAL A 110 16.66 -11.08 -8.42
N ALA A 111 17.79 -11.64 -8.00
CA ALA A 111 17.83 -12.72 -7.02
C ALA A 111 17.53 -12.28 -5.58
N PHE A 112 17.52 -10.97 -5.29
CA PHE A 112 17.20 -10.43 -3.97
C PHE A 112 15.70 -10.51 -3.61
N GLY A 113 14.84 -10.53 -4.63
CA GLY A 113 13.37 -10.46 -4.52
C GLY A 113 12.68 -11.64 -3.85
#